data_AF-A0A3D4J9I7-F1
#
_entry.id   AF-A0A3D4J9I7-F1
#
_cell.length_a   1.000
_cell.length_b   1.000
_cell.length_c   1.000
_cell.angle_alpha   90.00
_cell.angle_beta   90.00
_cell.angle_gamma   90.00
#
_symmetry.space_group_name_H-M   'P 1'
#
loop_
_entity.id
_entity.type
_entity.pdbx_description
1 polymer ?
#
loop_
_entity_poly.entity_id
_entity_poly.type
_entity_poly.pdbx_seq_one_letter_code
_entity_poly.pdbx_strand_id
1 'polypeptide(L)'
;YENLRKILEDAIIYYRTHLFNNKNIFNYLKDKRGLTESTIETFGLGYAPAGYDNFLKHFTAKGYSEQDLVNSGMLSEREDGKIFDRFRNRIMIPIRDEQGRMTGFGARIVDPDDIPKFLNSPETPLFSKGRLLYGLDRARKPIRVADQAVIVEGYLDVIALHQAGYENVVSPMGTALTEDQLRLLKKYTRRIVLALDPDVAGQKAVLRGLDAARSAMDKEGELAFDARGLLRNESRLQADLRVASIPDDLDPDEIVARNKEEWKTLIENAKPVVTHVMDSLAVGQNLNDPKVKNQIAAQVLPLIDDIGNPLERDTYRQALARMLKVNESALAGTTTRPQAMRRKPRGEDSSVKVESTVAAVNPRLKVETYCLSMLLKRPELVYRLDRKLEEFGLSPLAVEDFEYTDHQLLFGVLRLAVEQDEKEHQNYLNAHLPETLTTLTNDLLNQTEKIDKTYDDRLLEDLLNRLLDLRRTHATSNVNQLRFMQEDDETQGGMNIKMYQEQTMQFTRLLRSLDLAKQKIAKKQ
;
A
#
# COMPACT_ATOMS: atom_id res chain seq x y z
N TYR A 1 -11.20 -22.33 12.86
CA TYR A 1 -12.05 -21.21 12.40
C TYR A 1 -13.46 -21.62 11.96
N GLU A 2 -13.80 -22.91 11.83
CA GLU A 2 -15.14 -23.34 11.40
C GLU A 2 -16.27 -22.85 12.31
N ASN A 3 -16.06 -22.77 13.62
CA ASN A 3 -17.05 -22.23 14.55
C ASN A 3 -17.43 -20.77 14.21
N LEU A 4 -16.42 -19.92 13.95
CA LEU A 4 -16.64 -18.52 13.57
C LEU A 4 -17.38 -18.40 12.23
N ARG A 5 -17.06 -19.27 11.25
CA ARG A 5 -17.77 -19.29 9.97
C ARG A 5 -19.23 -19.69 10.15
N LYS A 6 -19.50 -20.68 11.00
CA LYS A 6 -20.88 -21.10 11.32
C LYS A 6 -21.69 -19.97 11.94
N ILE A 7 -21.12 -19.20 12.86
CA ILE A 7 -21.77 -18.00 13.43
C ILE A 7 -22.16 -17.01 12.33
N LEU A 8 -21.25 -16.74 11.38
CA LEU A 8 -21.51 -15.81 10.28
C LEU A 8 -22.59 -16.33 9.30
N GLU A 9 -22.61 -17.62 9.00
CA GLU A 9 -23.67 -18.22 8.17
C GLU A 9 -25.04 -18.17 8.88
N ASP A 10 -25.09 -18.48 10.18
CA ASP A 10 -26.31 -18.34 10.98
C ASP A 10 -26.76 -16.86 11.08
N ALA A 11 -25.80 -15.92 11.12
CA ALA A 11 -26.06 -14.48 11.13
C ALA A 11 -26.71 -14.00 9.83
N ILE A 12 -26.36 -14.59 8.67
CA ILE A 12 -27.07 -14.29 7.41
C ILE A 12 -28.54 -14.62 7.54
N ILE A 13 -28.87 -15.82 8.04
CA ILE A 13 -30.26 -16.28 8.19
C ILE A 13 -31.02 -15.32 9.13
N TYR A 14 -30.38 -14.93 10.24
CA TYR A 14 -30.93 -13.99 11.21
C TYR A 14 -31.24 -12.63 10.56
N TYR A 15 -30.27 -11.99 9.91
CA TYR A 15 -30.47 -10.66 9.33
C TYR A 15 -31.39 -10.67 8.10
N ARG A 16 -31.39 -11.74 7.30
CA ARG A 16 -32.37 -11.92 6.21
C ARG A 16 -33.78 -11.97 6.76
N THR A 17 -34.01 -12.75 7.82
CA THR A 17 -35.33 -12.83 8.47
C THR A 17 -35.80 -11.46 8.93
N HIS A 18 -34.91 -10.66 9.53
CA HIS A 18 -35.23 -9.28 9.92
C HIS A 18 -35.52 -8.36 8.73
N LEU A 19 -34.83 -8.52 7.60
CA LEU A 19 -35.08 -7.73 6.39
C LEU A 19 -36.47 -8.03 5.83
N PHE A 20 -36.82 -9.30 5.63
CA PHE A 20 -38.12 -9.69 5.07
C PHE A 20 -39.29 -9.33 5.98
N ASN A 21 -39.09 -9.34 7.30
CA ASN A 21 -40.09 -8.91 8.27
C ASN A 21 -40.23 -7.36 8.33
N ASN A 22 -39.24 -6.61 7.85
CA ASN A 22 -39.26 -5.15 7.84
C ASN A 22 -39.53 -4.61 6.43
N LYS A 23 -40.81 -4.50 6.07
CA LYS A 23 -41.26 -4.03 4.75
C LYS A 23 -40.71 -2.65 4.37
N ASN A 24 -40.47 -1.76 5.33
CA ASN A 24 -39.94 -0.43 5.05
C ASN A 24 -38.52 -0.50 4.50
N ILE A 25 -37.65 -1.30 5.13
CA ILE A 25 -36.26 -1.48 4.69
C ILE A 25 -36.20 -2.29 3.40
N PHE A 26 -37.04 -3.33 3.28
CA PHE A 26 -37.12 -4.12 2.06
C PHE A 26 -37.55 -3.27 0.86
N ASN A 27 -38.59 -2.44 1.02
CA ASN A 27 -39.02 -1.51 -0.03
C ASN A 27 -37.98 -0.42 -0.30
N TYR A 28 -37.24 0.05 0.71
CA TYR A 28 -36.12 0.96 0.47
C TYR A 28 -35.08 0.37 -0.50
N LEU A 29 -34.69 -0.89 -0.32
CA LEU A 29 -33.74 -1.55 -1.23
C LEU A 29 -34.29 -1.67 -2.66
N LYS A 30 -35.60 -1.90 -2.80
CA LYS A 30 -36.25 -2.02 -4.12
C LYS A 30 -36.44 -0.65 -4.78
N ASP A 31 -37.10 0.26 -4.08
CA ASP A 31 -37.62 1.50 -4.65
C ASP A 31 -36.57 2.61 -4.72
N LYS A 32 -35.67 2.67 -3.72
CA LYS A 32 -34.62 3.70 -3.67
C LYS A 32 -33.27 3.24 -4.19
N ARG A 33 -32.99 1.93 -4.16
CA ARG A 33 -31.73 1.36 -4.66
C ARG A 33 -31.88 0.52 -5.93
N GLY A 34 -33.11 0.37 -6.43
CA GLY A 34 -33.36 -0.35 -7.68
C GLY A 34 -33.02 -1.85 -7.62
N LEU A 35 -32.87 -2.44 -6.42
CA LEU A 35 -32.48 -3.84 -6.28
C LEU A 35 -33.69 -4.75 -6.44
N THR A 36 -33.58 -5.74 -7.32
CA THR A 36 -34.59 -6.79 -7.48
C THR A 36 -34.58 -7.73 -6.29
N GLU A 37 -35.70 -8.39 -6.04
CA GLU A 37 -35.81 -9.40 -4.98
C GLU A 37 -34.82 -10.55 -5.19
N SER A 38 -34.65 -11.02 -6.43
CA SER A 38 -33.64 -12.01 -6.78
C SER A 38 -32.22 -11.55 -6.44
N THR A 39 -31.90 -10.27 -6.65
CA THR A 39 -30.59 -9.71 -6.29
C THR A 39 -30.40 -9.65 -4.78
N ILE A 40 -31.41 -9.18 -4.04
CA ILE A 40 -31.42 -9.14 -2.58
C ILE A 40 -31.17 -10.54 -2.01
N GLU A 41 -31.85 -11.56 -2.53
CA GLU A 41 -31.69 -12.95 -2.11
C GLU A 41 -30.33 -13.53 -2.47
N THR A 42 -29.87 -13.26 -3.69
CA THR A 42 -28.63 -13.77 -4.25
C THR A 42 -27.44 -13.23 -3.46
N PHE A 43 -27.37 -11.92 -3.23
CA PHE A 43 -26.31 -11.32 -2.41
C PHE A 43 -26.51 -11.55 -0.91
N GLY A 44 -27.64 -12.11 -0.50
CA GLY A 44 -27.93 -12.44 0.89
C GLY A 44 -28.07 -11.22 1.78
N LEU A 45 -28.56 -10.11 1.23
CA LEU A 45 -28.72 -8.86 1.98
C LEU A 45 -29.67 -9.08 3.17
N GLY A 46 -29.37 -8.40 4.28
CA GLY A 46 -30.14 -8.49 5.51
C GLY A 46 -30.34 -7.13 6.16
N TYR A 47 -30.97 -7.12 7.33
CA TYR A 47 -31.16 -5.92 8.14
C TYR A 47 -30.83 -6.21 9.61
N ALA A 48 -29.93 -5.42 10.18
CA ALA A 48 -29.67 -5.39 11.61
C ALA A 48 -30.66 -4.43 12.28
N PRO A 49 -31.57 -4.91 13.13
CA PRO A 49 -32.54 -4.06 13.82
C PRO A 49 -31.85 -3.06 14.76
N ALA A 50 -32.56 -1.97 15.08
CA ALA A 50 -32.13 -1.05 16.12
C ALA A 50 -32.12 -1.74 17.50
N GLY A 51 -31.11 -1.44 18.32
CA GLY A 51 -30.91 -2.03 19.65
C GLY A 51 -29.45 -2.40 19.89
N TYR A 52 -29.06 -2.53 21.15
CA TYR A 52 -27.67 -2.75 21.56
C TYR A 52 -27.33 -4.21 21.86
N ASP A 53 -28.31 -5.09 21.98
CA ASP A 53 -28.12 -6.47 22.44
C ASP A 53 -29.04 -7.50 21.77
N ASN A 54 -29.62 -7.17 20.60
CA ASN A 54 -30.53 -8.05 19.89
C ASN A 54 -29.80 -9.31 19.39
N PHE A 55 -28.66 -9.12 18.73
CA PHE A 55 -27.82 -10.19 18.23
C PHE A 55 -27.19 -10.97 19.39
N LEU A 56 -26.66 -10.27 20.39
CA LEU A 56 -26.12 -10.88 21.60
C LEU A 56 -27.13 -11.84 22.26
N LYS A 57 -28.34 -11.37 22.58
CA LYS A 57 -29.39 -12.19 23.22
C LYS A 57 -29.81 -13.38 22.36
N HIS A 58 -29.97 -13.19 21.05
CA HIS A 58 -30.41 -14.25 20.15
C HIS A 58 -29.38 -15.38 20.03
N PHE A 59 -28.10 -15.04 19.88
CA PHE A 59 -27.06 -16.04 19.65
C PHE A 59 -26.54 -16.70 20.94
N THR A 60 -26.55 -15.99 22.07
CA THR A 60 -26.30 -16.61 23.38
C THR A 60 -27.41 -17.60 23.76
N ALA A 61 -28.68 -17.29 23.48
CA ALA A 61 -29.78 -18.23 23.67
C ALA A 61 -29.67 -19.48 22.78
N LYS A 62 -28.95 -19.39 21.66
CA LYS A 62 -28.60 -20.54 20.79
C LYS A 62 -27.37 -21.33 21.26
N GLY A 63 -26.74 -20.93 22.36
CA GLY A 63 -25.60 -21.63 22.95
C GLY A 63 -24.23 -21.19 22.43
N TYR A 64 -24.14 -20.09 21.69
CA TYR A 64 -22.84 -19.52 21.31
C TYR A 64 -22.21 -18.74 22.48
N SER A 65 -20.90 -18.86 22.65
CA SER A 65 -20.17 -18.11 23.67
C SER A 65 -20.04 -16.64 23.26
N GLU A 66 -20.10 -15.71 24.23
CA GLU A 66 -19.93 -14.28 23.97
C GLU A 66 -18.57 -13.99 23.31
N GLN A 67 -17.53 -14.70 23.74
CA GLN A 67 -16.19 -14.55 23.18
C GLN A 67 -16.13 -14.97 21.70
N ASP A 68 -16.81 -16.04 21.29
CA ASP A 68 -16.86 -16.41 19.88
C ASP A 68 -17.61 -15.37 19.03
N LEU A 69 -18.66 -14.76 19.59
CA LEU A 69 -19.43 -13.71 18.92
C LEU A 69 -18.59 -12.42 18.77
N VAL A 70 -17.78 -12.07 19.77
CA VAL A 70 -16.78 -10.99 19.68
C VAL A 70 -15.71 -11.34 18.65
N ASN A 71 -15.13 -12.54 18.70
CA ASN A 71 -14.08 -13.00 17.78
C ASN A 71 -14.56 -13.09 16.32
N SER A 72 -15.86 -13.32 16.09
CA SER A 72 -16.47 -13.28 14.77
C SER A 72 -16.66 -11.85 14.23
N GLY A 73 -16.46 -10.83 15.06
CA GLY A 73 -16.64 -9.41 14.71
C GLY A 73 -18.09 -8.96 14.71
N MET A 74 -19.03 -9.77 15.22
CA MET A 74 -20.45 -9.45 15.29
C MET A 74 -20.81 -8.61 16.51
N LEU A 75 -20.05 -8.75 17.59
CA LEU A 75 -20.15 -7.94 18.80
C LEU A 75 -18.92 -7.04 18.95
N SER A 76 -19.06 -6.00 19.76
CA SER A 76 -17.96 -5.13 20.16
C SER A 76 -17.95 -5.01 21.68
N GLU A 77 -16.75 -4.86 22.24
CA GLU A 77 -16.53 -4.73 23.67
C GLU A 77 -16.06 -3.31 23.97
N ARG A 78 -16.62 -2.71 25.02
CA ARG A 78 -16.18 -1.40 25.54
C ARG A 78 -15.05 -1.57 26.55
N GLU A 79 -14.37 -0.47 26.88
CA GLU A 79 -13.32 -0.45 27.91
C GLU A 79 -13.81 -0.91 29.30
N ASP A 80 -15.10 -0.72 29.61
CA ASP A 80 -15.74 -1.19 30.84
C ASP A 80 -16.14 -2.68 30.82
N GLY A 81 -15.77 -3.42 29.76
CA GLY A 81 -16.10 -4.83 29.55
C GLY A 81 -17.52 -5.05 29.03
N LYS A 82 -18.30 -4.00 28.75
CA LYS A 82 -19.66 -4.16 28.24
C LYS A 82 -19.67 -4.58 26.78
N ILE A 83 -20.26 -5.73 26.50
CA ILE A 83 -20.44 -6.27 25.15
C ILE A 83 -21.76 -5.77 24.55
N PHE A 84 -21.73 -5.37 23.28
CA PHE A 84 -22.89 -4.88 22.54
C PHE A 84 -22.82 -5.24 21.05
N ASP A 85 -23.98 -5.26 20.40
CA ASP A 85 -24.12 -5.52 18.96
C ASP A 85 -23.31 -4.51 18.16
N ARG A 86 -22.38 -4.97 17.30
CA ARG A 86 -21.60 -4.05 16.44
C ARG A 86 -22.49 -3.34 15.43
N PHE A 87 -23.35 -4.12 14.77
CA PHE A 87 -24.21 -3.66 13.69
C PHE A 87 -25.61 -3.40 14.21
N ARG A 88 -26.09 -2.16 14.03
CA ARG A 88 -27.37 -1.68 14.56
C ARG A 88 -28.00 -0.74 13.54
N ASN A 89 -29.30 -0.88 13.30
CA ASN A 89 -30.06 -0.06 12.36
C ASN A 89 -29.43 0.04 10.96
N ARG A 90 -28.95 -1.08 10.42
CA ARG A 90 -28.15 -1.09 9.18
C ARG A 90 -28.58 -2.20 8.23
N ILE A 91 -28.48 -1.92 6.93
CA ILE A 91 -28.53 -2.95 5.89
C ILE A 91 -27.25 -3.75 5.98
N MET A 92 -27.37 -5.07 6.10
CA MET A 92 -26.27 -6.01 6.22
C MET A 92 -25.92 -6.57 4.85
N ILE A 93 -24.62 -6.53 4.51
CA ILE A 93 -24.06 -6.96 3.24
C ILE A 93 -23.04 -8.06 3.54
N PRO A 94 -23.37 -9.35 3.30
CA PRO A 94 -22.45 -10.45 3.57
C PRO A 94 -21.16 -10.35 2.76
N ILE A 95 -20.02 -10.64 3.38
CA ILE A 95 -18.72 -10.66 2.72
C ILE A 95 -18.18 -12.10 2.74
N ARG A 96 -17.74 -12.56 1.57
CA ARG A 96 -17.27 -13.93 1.34
C ARG A 96 -15.83 -13.94 0.83
N ASP A 97 -15.10 -15.02 1.12
CA ASP A 97 -13.79 -15.27 0.54
C ASP A 97 -13.90 -15.79 -0.90
N GLU A 98 -12.76 -15.98 -1.58
CA GLU A 98 -12.71 -16.45 -2.97
C GLU A 98 -13.35 -17.85 -3.18
N GLN A 99 -13.62 -18.60 -2.11
CA GLN A 99 -14.32 -19.89 -2.15
C GLN A 99 -15.82 -19.76 -1.83
N GLY A 100 -16.33 -18.54 -1.61
CA GLY A 100 -17.73 -18.28 -1.28
C GLY A 100 -18.07 -18.50 0.19
N ARG A 101 -17.08 -18.71 1.07
CA ARG A 101 -17.32 -18.93 2.50
C ARG A 101 -17.38 -17.60 3.23
N MET A 102 -18.26 -17.48 4.22
CA MET A 102 -18.39 -16.23 4.99
C MET A 102 -17.13 -15.82 5.72
N THR A 103 -16.83 -14.52 5.67
CA THR A 103 -15.69 -13.89 6.36
C THR A 103 -16.12 -12.77 7.29
N GLY A 104 -17.16 -12.02 6.94
CA GLY A 104 -17.68 -10.92 7.75
C GLY A 104 -18.86 -10.22 7.07
N PHE A 105 -19.13 -8.99 7.49
CA PHE A 105 -20.20 -8.16 6.94
C PHE A 105 -19.73 -6.74 6.66
N GLY A 106 -20.22 -6.19 5.56
CA GLY A 106 -20.37 -4.76 5.37
C GLY A 106 -21.75 -4.35 5.87
N ALA A 107 -21.90 -3.10 6.25
CA ALA A 107 -23.16 -2.59 6.76
C ALA A 107 -23.37 -1.13 6.36
N ARG A 108 -24.53 -0.82 5.79
CA ARG A 108 -24.89 0.53 5.37
C ARG A 108 -25.95 1.12 6.29
N ILE A 109 -25.81 2.40 6.64
CA ILE A 109 -26.85 3.13 7.37
C ILE A 109 -28.18 3.11 6.60
N VAL A 110 -29.26 3.04 7.36
CA VAL A 110 -30.61 3.30 6.85
C VAL A 110 -30.98 4.75 7.11
N ASP A 111 -30.69 5.22 8.33
CA ASP A 111 -30.91 6.60 8.75
C ASP A 111 -29.77 7.49 8.25
N PRO A 112 -30.03 8.57 7.49
CA PRO A 112 -29.00 9.51 7.03
C PRO A 112 -28.21 10.17 8.17
N ASP A 113 -28.80 10.27 9.36
CA ASP A 113 -28.17 10.91 10.52
C ASP A 113 -27.16 9.97 11.22
N ASP A 114 -27.16 8.67 10.91
CA ASP A 114 -26.21 7.70 11.45
C ASP A 114 -24.81 7.84 10.82
N ILE A 115 -23.76 7.81 11.64
CA ILE A 115 -22.36 7.85 11.19
C ILE A 115 -21.61 6.62 11.72
N PRO A 116 -20.73 5.96 10.93
CA PRO A 116 -20.39 6.23 9.52
C PRO A 116 -21.40 5.63 8.53
N LYS A 117 -21.46 6.17 7.30
CA LYS A 117 -22.34 5.70 6.19
C LYS A 117 -22.19 4.21 5.89
N PHE A 118 -20.94 3.73 5.91
CA PHE A 118 -20.62 2.31 5.82
C PHE A 118 -19.76 1.89 7.01
N LEU A 119 -20.01 0.67 7.50
CA LEU A 119 -19.28 0.03 8.58
C LEU A 119 -18.97 -1.40 8.18
N ASN A 120 -17.70 -1.80 8.24
CA ASN A 120 -17.30 -3.19 8.01
C ASN A 120 -17.11 -3.93 9.34
N SER A 121 -17.09 -5.26 9.28
CA SER A 121 -16.49 -6.09 10.33
C SER A 121 -15.09 -5.60 10.67
N PRO A 122 -14.65 -5.70 11.94
CA PRO A 122 -13.26 -5.44 12.30
C PRO A 122 -12.35 -6.50 11.66
N GLU A 123 -11.02 -6.30 11.71
CA GLU A 123 -10.09 -7.38 11.35
C GLU A 123 -10.34 -8.58 12.28
N THR A 124 -10.49 -9.75 11.67
CA THR A 124 -10.66 -11.03 12.38
C THR A 124 -9.79 -12.09 11.70
N PRO A 125 -9.61 -13.28 12.29
CA PRO A 125 -8.93 -14.37 11.59
C PRO A 125 -9.59 -14.80 10.27
N LEU A 126 -10.86 -14.42 10.05
CA LEU A 126 -11.61 -14.70 8.82
C LEU A 126 -11.67 -13.50 7.86
N PHE A 127 -11.67 -12.28 8.40
CA PHE A 127 -11.87 -11.05 7.65
C PHE A 127 -10.60 -10.21 7.67
N SER A 128 -10.03 -9.98 6.49
CA SER A 128 -9.00 -8.97 6.33
C SER A 128 -9.32 -8.04 5.16
N LYS A 129 -9.52 -6.76 5.48
CA LYS A 129 -9.98 -5.74 4.53
C LYS A 129 -9.01 -5.59 3.37
N GLY A 130 -7.72 -5.62 3.66
CA GLY A 130 -6.64 -5.44 2.67
C GLY A 130 -6.36 -6.67 1.81
N ARG A 131 -7.05 -7.79 2.01
CA ARG A 131 -6.83 -9.05 1.26
C ARG A 131 -8.06 -9.55 0.52
N LEU A 132 -9.24 -9.10 0.92
CA LEU A 132 -10.50 -9.49 0.32
C LEU A 132 -10.96 -8.45 -0.71
N LEU A 133 -11.68 -8.91 -1.72
CA LEU A 133 -12.41 -8.09 -2.68
C LEU A 133 -13.87 -8.51 -2.64
N TYR A 134 -14.75 -7.55 -2.44
CA TYR A 134 -16.18 -7.83 -2.43
C TYR A 134 -16.66 -8.27 -3.82
N GLY A 135 -17.53 -9.28 -3.86
CA GLY A 135 -18.08 -9.86 -5.09
C GLY A 135 -17.15 -10.82 -5.82
N LEU A 136 -15.90 -11.01 -5.37
CA LEU A 136 -14.95 -11.88 -6.06
C LEU A 136 -15.43 -13.33 -6.13
N ASP A 137 -16.03 -13.87 -5.06
CA ASP A 137 -16.60 -15.22 -5.03
C ASP A 137 -17.52 -15.50 -6.23
N ARG A 138 -18.29 -14.48 -6.64
CA ARG A 138 -19.19 -14.51 -7.81
C ARG A 138 -18.46 -14.17 -9.10
N ALA A 139 -17.58 -13.17 -9.08
CA ALA A 139 -16.91 -12.65 -10.25
C ALA A 139 -15.78 -13.55 -10.80
N ARG A 140 -15.25 -14.50 -10.02
CA ARG A 140 -14.13 -15.37 -10.43
C ARG A 140 -14.29 -16.07 -11.78
N LYS A 141 -15.49 -16.57 -12.08
CA LYS A 141 -15.78 -17.24 -13.37
C LYS A 141 -16.03 -16.20 -14.46
N PRO A 142 -16.92 -15.20 -14.27
CA PRO A 142 -17.09 -14.08 -15.20
C PRO A 142 -15.80 -13.38 -15.60
N ILE A 143 -14.90 -13.09 -14.65
CA ILE A 143 -13.60 -12.45 -14.91
C ILE A 143 -12.76 -13.28 -15.87
N ARG A 144 -12.71 -14.61 -15.70
CA ARG A 144 -11.97 -15.50 -16.60
C ARG A 144 -12.60 -15.57 -17.99
N VAL A 145 -13.92 -15.58 -18.07
CA VAL A 145 -14.65 -15.64 -19.34
C VAL A 145 -14.50 -14.35 -20.13
N ALA A 146 -14.58 -13.20 -19.45
CA ALA A 146 -14.40 -11.88 -20.05
C ALA A 146 -12.92 -11.50 -20.27
N ASP A 147 -11.99 -12.26 -19.68
CA ASP A 147 -10.58 -11.89 -19.49
C ASP A 147 -10.42 -10.41 -19.08
N GLN A 148 -11.19 -10.00 -18.08
CA GLN A 148 -11.21 -8.64 -17.57
C GLN A 148 -11.83 -8.59 -16.18
N ALA A 149 -11.18 -7.89 -15.26
CA ALA A 149 -11.75 -7.53 -13.97
C ALA A 149 -12.03 -6.03 -13.95
N VAL A 150 -13.23 -5.63 -13.53
CA VAL A 150 -13.60 -4.23 -13.34
C VAL A 150 -13.66 -3.94 -11.84
N ILE A 151 -12.97 -2.90 -11.41
CA ILE A 151 -12.88 -2.49 -10.00
C ILE A 151 -13.68 -1.20 -9.83
N VAL A 152 -14.70 -1.25 -8.97
CA VAL A 152 -15.56 -0.12 -8.57
C VAL A 152 -15.40 0.16 -7.08
N GLU A 153 -15.94 1.28 -6.59
CA GLU A 153 -15.69 1.74 -5.23
C GLU A 153 -16.52 1.01 -4.16
N GLY A 154 -17.80 0.77 -4.43
CA GLY A 154 -18.76 0.38 -3.40
C GLY A 154 -19.34 -1.02 -3.56
N TYR A 155 -19.92 -1.51 -2.46
CA TYR A 155 -20.72 -2.73 -2.44
C TYR A 155 -21.93 -2.64 -3.38
N LEU A 156 -22.61 -1.49 -3.38
CA LEU A 156 -23.84 -1.30 -4.15
C LEU A 156 -23.55 -1.27 -5.65
N ASP A 157 -22.44 -0.68 -6.06
CA ASP A 157 -21.98 -0.69 -7.45
C ASP A 157 -21.82 -2.13 -7.95
N VAL A 158 -21.10 -2.97 -7.19
CA VAL A 158 -20.92 -4.39 -7.52
C VAL A 158 -22.28 -5.09 -7.63
N ILE A 159 -23.18 -4.88 -6.67
CA ILE A 159 -24.50 -5.53 -6.67
C ILE A 159 -25.34 -5.09 -7.88
N ALA A 160 -25.39 -3.78 -8.16
CA ALA A 160 -26.16 -3.20 -9.24
C ALA A 160 -25.63 -3.63 -10.62
N LEU A 161 -24.31 -3.67 -10.78
CA LEU A 161 -23.66 -4.10 -12.02
C LEU A 161 -23.86 -5.60 -12.27
N HIS A 162 -23.74 -6.44 -11.24
CA HIS A 162 -24.07 -7.87 -11.36
C HIS A 162 -25.55 -8.06 -11.73
N GLN A 163 -26.46 -7.32 -11.10
CA GLN A 163 -27.88 -7.33 -11.47
C GLN A 163 -28.10 -6.90 -12.94
N ALA A 164 -27.29 -5.98 -13.44
CA ALA A 164 -27.37 -5.55 -14.83
C ALA A 164 -26.83 -6.58 -15.83
N GLY A 165 -26.06 -7.57 -15.37
CA GLY A 165 -25.41 -8.62 -16.17
C GLY A 165 -23.89 -8.47 -16.29
N TYR A 166 -23.30 -7.45 -15.65
CA TYR A 166 -21.85 -7.22 -15.60
C TYR A 166 -21.28 -7.89 -14.36
N GLU A 167 -21.05 -9.20 -14.46
CA GLU A 167 -20.66 -10.04 -13.32
C GLU A 167 -19.13 -10.08 -13.07
N ASN A 168 -18.32 -9.46 -13.93
CA ASN A 168 -16.86 -9.40 -13.78
C ASN A 168 -16.36 -8.22 -12.91
N VAL A 169 -17.25 -7.71 -12.05
CA VAL A 169 -17.03 -6.52 -11.24
C VAL A 169 -16.74 -6.89 -9.78
N VAL A 170 -15.77 -6.20 -9.16
CA VAL A 170 -15.38 -6.34 -7.75
C VAL A 170 -15.13 -4.97 -7.10
N SER A 171 -15.09 -4.91 -5.77
CA SER A 171 -14.79 -3.66 -5.05
C SER A 171 -13.83 -3.88 -3.87
N PRO A 172 -12.84 -2.97 -3.66
CA PRO A 172 -12.13 -2.85 -2.40
C PRO A 172 -13.05 -2.16 -1.38
N MET A 173 -13.10 -2.68 -0.16
CA MET A 173 -14.16 -2.35 0.80
C MET A 173 -13.99 -1.01 1.52
N GLY A 174 -13.77 0.09 0.79
CA GLY A 174 -13.48 1.42 1.34
C GLY A 174 -12.01 1.59 1.76
N THR A 175 -11.10 1.07 0.95
CA THR A 175 -9.64 1.26 1.04
C THR A 175 -9.08 1.50 -0.35
N ALA A 176 -7.92 2.16 -0.42
CA ALA A 176 -7.10 2.09 -1.64
C ALA A 176 -6.81 0.62 -1.99
N LEU A 177 -6.74 0.34 -3.28
CA LEU A 177 -6.46 -1.00 -3.81
C LEU A 177 -5.07 -1.48 -3.34
N THR A 178 -5.02 -2.67 -2.75
CA THR A 178 -3.78 -3.21 -2.15
C THR A 178 -3.04 -4.18 -3.08
N GLU A 179 -1.76 -4.42 -2.76
CA GLU A 179 -0.93 -5.42 -3.45
C GLU A 179 -1.55 -6.82 -3.37
N ASP A 180 -2.04 -7.22 -2.20
CA ASP A 180 -2.65 -8.54 -1.98
C ASP A 180 -3.94 -8.72 -2.80
N GLN A 181 -4.77 -7.67 -2.93
CA GLN A 181 -5.98 -7.68 -3.75
C GLN A 181 -5.65 -7.80 -5.24
N LEU A 182 -4.62 -7.09 -5.71
CA LEU A 182 -4.18 -7.18 -7.10
C LEU A 182 -3.55 -8.53 -7.42
N ARG A 183 -2.75 -9.09 -6.49
CA ARG A 183 -2.22 -10.46 -6.60
C ARG A 183 -3.35 -11.49 -6.66
N LEU A 184 -4.41 -11.26 -5.89
CA LEU A 184 -5.60 -12.11 -5.91
C LEU A 184 -6.29 -12.06 -7.29
N LEU A 185 -6.48 -10.88 -7.88
CA LEU A 185 -7.06 -10.72 -9.22
C LEU A 185 -6.19 -11.30 -10.34
N LYS A 186 -4.86 -11.21 -10.21
CA LYS A 186 -3.88 -11.76 -11.17
C LYS A 186 -4.11 -13.25 -11.47
N LYS A 187 -4.64 -14.01 -10.50
CA LYS A 187 -4.98 -15.44 -10.66
C LYS A 187 -6.08 -15.70 -11.68
N TYR A 188 -6.83 -14.66 -12.06
CA TYR A 188 -8.03 -14.74 -12.89
C TYR A 188 -7.88 -14.01 -14.22
N THR A 189 -7.19 -12.87 -14.24
CA THR A 189 -6.91 -12.08 -15.45
C THR A 189 -5.72 -11.15 -15.22
N ARG A 190 -5.09 -10.72 -16.32
CA ARG A 190 -4.11 -9.64 -16.33
C ARG A 190 -4.71 -8.29 -16.74
N ARG A 191 -5.95 -8.25 -17.22
CA ARG A 191 -6.61 -7.03 -17.70
C ARG A 191 -7.51 -6.47 -16.60
N ILE A 192 -7.14 -5.31 -16.07
CA ILE A 192 -7.82 -4.68 -14.94
C ILE A 192 -8.29 -3.30 -15.37
N VAL A 193 -9.58 -3.02 -15.18
CA VAL A 193 -10.18 -1.71 -15.43
C VAL A 193 -10.57 -1.10 -14.09
N LEU A 194 -10.03 0.07 -13.80
CA LEU A 194 -10.43 0.91 -12.67
C LEU A 194 -11.57 1.82 -13.13
N ALA A 195 -12.75 1.65 -12.54
CA ALA A 195 -13.91 2.53 -12.73
C ALA A 195 -14.18 3.20 -11.38
N LEU A 196 -13.36 4.20 -11.07
CA LEU A 196 -13.35 4.97 -9.81
C LEU A 196 -13.82 6.40 -10.10
N ASP A 197 -14.23 7.11 -9.05
CA ASP A 197 -14.73 8.47 -9.17
C ASP A 197 -13.65 9.42 -9.74
N PRO A 198 -14.02 10.43 -10.55
CA PRO A 198 -13.06 11.32 -11.20
C PRO A 198 -12.41 12.34 -10.27
N ASP A 199 -12.73 12.33 -8.98
CA ASP A 199 -12.28 13.34 -8.02
C ASP A 199 -10.77 13.23 -7.67
N VAL A 200 -10.28 14.19 -6.87
CA VAL A 200 -8.88 14.21 -6.42
C VAL A 200 -8.52 12.95 -5.63
N ALA A 201 -9.48 12.32 -4.95
CA ALA A 201 -9.28 11.07 -4.23
C ALA A 201 -9.15 9.89 -5.20
N GLY A 202 -9.94 9.85 -6.27
CA GLY A 202 -9.88 8.87 -7.35
C GLY A 202 -8.57 8.92 -8.12
N GLN A 203 -8.04 10.10 -8.44
CA GLN A 203 -6.70 10.22 -9.05
C GLN A 203 -5.60 9.66 -8.14
N LYS A 204 -5.65 9.96 -6.84
CA LYS A 204 -4.73 9.38 -5.85
C LYS A 204 -4.93 7.86 -5.73
N ALA A 205 -6.16 7.36 -5.87
CA ALA A 205 -6.47 5.94 -5.85
C ALA A 205 -5.92 5.21 -7.08
N VAL A 206 -5.97 5.82 -8.27
CA VAL A 206 -5.35 5.30 -9.49
C VAL A 206 -3.83 5.19 -9.34
N LEU A 207 -3.16 6.23 -8.84
CA LEU A 207 -1.70 6.21 -8.61
C LEU A 207 -1.30 5.16 -7.56
N ARG A 208 -2.03 5.07 -6.45
CA ARG A 208 -1.80 4.03 -5.43
C ARG A 208 -2.07 2.63 -5.96
N GLY A 209 -3.12 2.45 -6.76
CA GLY A 209 -3.45 1.19 -7.40
C GLY A 209 -2.35 0.76 -8.38
N LEU A 210 -1.71 1.71 -9.06
CA LEU A 210 -0.57 1.45 -9.92
C LEU A 210 0.68 1.03 -9.12
N ASP A 211 0.98 1.69 -8.01
CA ASP A 211 2.07 1.27 -7.12
C ASP A 211 1.83 -0.13 -6.54
N ALA A 212 0.59 -0.41 -6.11
CA ALA A 212 0.20 -1.74 -5.69
C ALA A 212 0.29 -2.79 -6.82
N ALA A 213 -0.05 -2.41 -8.06
CA ALA A 213 0.05 -3.27 -9.23
C ALA A 213 1.50 -3.62 -9.54
N ARG A 214 2.42 -2.64 -9.47
CA ARG A 214 3.87 -2.86 -9.59
C ARG A 214 4.32 -3.93 -8.60
N SER A 215 4.14 -3.68 -7.31
CA SER A 215 4.59 -4.60 -6.26
C SER A 215 3.95 -6.00 -6.37
N ALA A 216 2.69 -6.09 -6.82
CA ALA A 216 1.97 -7.35 -6.93
C ALA A 216 2.38 -8.17 -8.17
N MET A 217 2.64 -7.48 -9.29
CA MET A 217 2.85 -8.11 -10.60
C MET A 217 4.33 -8.41 -10.87
N ASP A 218 5.26 -7.68 -10.24
CA ASP A 218 6.72 -7.78 -10.41
C ASP A 218 7.35 -9.06 -9.83
N LYS A 219 6.64 -9.83 -9.00
CA LYS A 219 7.18 -11.02 -8.31
C LYS A 219 7.23 -12.30 -9.16
N GLU A 220 6.79 -12.24 -10.42
CA GLU A 220 6.92 -13.34 -11.39
C GLU A 220 7.64 -12.84 -12.65
N GLY A 221 8.93 -12.53 -12.53
CA GLY A 221 9.77 -12.31 -13.70
C GLY A 221 9.91 -13.59 -14.52
N GLU A 222 9.38 -13.60 -15.74
CA GLU A 222 9.79 -14.59 -16.73
C GLU A 222 11.30 -14.44 -16.97
N LEU A 223 12.02 -15.55 -16.92
CA LEU A 223 13.44 -15.63 -17.30
C LEU A 223 13.55 -15.40 -18.81
N ALA A 224 13.58 -14.15 -19.25
CA ALA A 224 13.82 -13.82 -20.65
C ALA A 224 15.33 -13.79 -20.92
N PHE A 225 15.78 -14.64 -21.84
CA PHE A 225 17.16 -14.63 -22.34
C PHE A 225 17.31 -13.49 -23.36
N ASP A 226 18.29 -12.61 -23.18
CA ASP A 226 18.71 -11.73 -24.27
C ASP A 226 19.49 -12.54 -25.34
N ALA A 227 19.69 -11.95 -26.53
CA ALA A 227 20.46 -12.55 -27.62
C ALA A 227 21.97 -12.80 -27.29
N ARG A 228 22.37 -12.56 -26.04
CA ARG A 228 23.72 -12.80 -25.48
C ARG A 228 23.71 -13.75 -24.28
N GLY A 229 22.57 -14.35 -23.94
CA GLY A 229 22.45 -15.36 -22.87
C GLY A 229 22.52 -14.80 -21.45
N LEU A 230 22.33 -13.49 -21.24
CA LEU A 230 22.31 -12.89 -19.91
C LEU A 230 20.88 -12.90 -19.34
N LEU A 231 20.76 -13.45 -18.13
CA LEU A 231 19.54 -13.41 -17.32
C LEU A 231 19.29 -11.97 -16.87
N ARG A 232 18.24 -11.34 -17.42
CA ARG A 232 17.72 -10.08 -16.89
C ARG A 232 16.43 -10.36 -16.13
N ASN A 233 16.42 -10.05 -14.84
CA ASN A 233 15.17 -9.94 -14.08
C ASN A 233 14.58 -8.55 -14.39
N GLU A 234 13.98 -8.40 -15.57
CA GLU A 234 13.19 -7.21 -15.89
C GLU A 234 11.80 -7.42 -15.28
N SER A 235 11.66 -7.09 -14.00
CA SER A 235 10.36 -6.90 -13.35
C SER A 235 9.58 -5.88 -14.16
N ARG A 236 8.57 -6.35 -14.87
CA ARG A 236 7.77 -5.60 -15.82
C ARG A 236 6.33 -5.83 -15.46
N LEU A 237 5.52 -4.79 -15.55
CA LEU A 237 4.10 -4.86 -15.23
C LEU A 237 3.42 -5.82 -16.23
N GLN A 238 3.19 -7.06 -15.83
CA GLN A 238 2.44 -8.05 -16.63
C GLN A 238 0.92 -7.86 -16.42
N ALA A 239 0.44 -6.62 -16.46
CA ALA A 239 -0.98 -6.30 -16.33
C ALA A 239 -1.36 -5.18 -17.31
N ASP A 240 -2.47 -5.35 -18.02
CA ASP A 240 -3.11 -4.30 -18.80
C ASP A 240 -4.02 -3.51 -17.85
N LEU A 241 -3.45 -2.49 -17.21
CA LEU A 241 -4.19 -1.60 -16.31
C LEU A 241 -4.78 -0.44 -17.10
N ARG A 242 -6.10 -0.28 -16.98
CA ARG A 242 -6.88 0.77 -17.64
C ARG A 242 -7.74 1.53 -16.65
N VAL A 243 -8.11 2.74 -17.02
CA VAL A 243 -9.02 3.60 -16.26
C VAL A 243 -10.21 3.96 -17.13
N ALA A 244 -11.40 3.61 -16.67
CA ALA A 244 -12.66 4.07 -17.24
C ALA A 244 -13.00 5.42 -16.60
N SER A 245 -13.13 6.46 -17.42
CA SER A 245 -13.55 7.78 -16.96
C SER A 245 -15.06 7.79 -16.76
N ILE A 246 -15.48 7.83 -15.50
CA ILE A 246 -16.89 7.98 -15.14
C ILE A 246 -17.30 9.45 -15.35
N PRO A 247 -18.45 9.73 -15.98
CA PRO A 247 -18.96 11.10 -16.11
C PRO A 247 -19.13 11.76 -14.73
N ASP A 248 -18.79 13.05 -14.63
CA ASP A 248 -18.92 13.81 -13.39
C ASP A 248 -20.36 13.72 -12.84
N ASP A 249 -20.48 13.51 -11.53
CA ASP A 249 -21.72 13.44 -10.72
C ASP A 249 -22.53 12.13 -10.74
N LEU A 250 -22.08 11.04 -11.38
CA LEU A 250 -22.82 9.76 -11.39
C LEU A 250 -22.02 8.58 -10.84
N ASP A 251 -22.66 7.79 -9.97
CA ASP A 251 -22.12 6.52 -9.47
C ASP A 251 -22.31 5.39 -10.52
N PRO A 252 -21.50 4.31 -10.51
CA PRO A 252 -21.68 3.15 -11.40
C PRO A 252 -23.08 2.52 -11.36
N ASP A 253 -23.71 2.47 -10.18
CA ASP A 253 -25.08 1.95 -10.03
C ASP A 253 -26.12 2.83 -10.73
N GLU A 254 -25.95 4.16 -10.70
CA GLU A 254 -26.82 5.12 -11.41
C GLU A 254 -26.66 5.03 -12.93
N ILE A 255 -25.42 4.93 -13.42
CA ILE A 255 -25.13 4.81 -14.86
C ILE A 255 -25.77 3.55 -15.44
N VAL A 256 -25.58 2.41 -14.78
CA VAL A 256 -26.10 1.15 -15.28
C VAL A 256 -27.62 1.06 -15.16
N ALA A 257 -28.21 1.71 -14.15
CA ALA A 257 -29.66 1.83 -14.00
C ALA A 257 -30.28 2.69 -15.11
N ARG A 258 -29.61 3.76 -15.53
CA ARG A 258 -30.06 4.61 -16.65
C ARG A 258 -29.96 3.88 -17.99
N ASN A 259 -28.79 3.33 -18.30
CA ASN A 259 -28.55 2.63 -19.55
C ASN A 259 -27.42 1.60 -19.42
N LYS A 260 -27.78 0.32 -19.52
CA LYS A 260 -26.80 -0.78 -19.47
C LYS A 260 -25.73 -0.68 -20.55
N GLU A 261 -26.07 -0.25 -21.77
CA GLU A 261 -25.10 -0.16 -22.88
C GLU A 261 -24.11 1.00 -22.68
N GLU A 262 -24.50 2.01 -21.91
CA GLU A 262 -23.61 3.11 -21.56
C GLU A 262 -22.44 2.61 -20.71
N TRP A 263 -22.72 1.79 -19.70
CA TRP A 263 -21.67 1.15 -18.89
C TRP A 263 -20.69 0.35 -19.74
N LYS A 264 -21.20 -0.49 -20.65
CA LYS A 264 -20.35 -1.27 -21.57
C LYS A 264 -19.46 -0.35 -22.40
N THR A 265 -20.03 0.71 -22.96
CA THR A 265 -19.29 1.68 -23.76
C THR A 265 -18.17 2.36 -22.95
N LEU A 266 -18.41 2.69 -21.68
CA LEU A 266 -17.40 3.26 -20.79
C LEU A 266 -16.24 2.30 -20.55
N ILE A 267 -16.53 1.02 -20.28
CA ILE A 267 -15.51 0.00 -20.03
C ILE A 267 -14.72 -0.36 -21.29
N GLU A 268 -15.37 -0.40 -22.46
CA GLU A 268 -14.71 -0.63 -23.76
C GLU A 268 -13.76 0.52 -24.11
N ASN A 269 -14.13 1.75 -23.80
CA ASN A 269 -13.34 2.96 -24.03
C ASN A 269 -12.35 3.29 -22.89
N ALA A 270 -12.21 2.41 -21.91
CA ALA A 270 -11.26 2.60 -20.81
C ALA A 270 -9.84 2.81 -21.36
N LYS A 271 -9.21 3.91 -20.94
CA LYS A 271 -7.89 4.33 -21.42
C LYS A 271 -6.80 3.56 -20.69
N PRO A 272 -5.67 3.24 -21.34
CA PRO A 272 -4.48 2.75 -20.63
C PRO A 272 -4.08 3.71 -19.52
N VAL A 273 -3.66 3.17 -18.36
CA VAL A 273 -3.36 3.98 -17.17
C VAL A 273 -2.35 5.09 -17.45
N VAL A 274 -1.32 4.83 -18.26
CA VAL A 274 -0.32 5.84 -18.64
C VAL A 274 -0.95 7.01 -19.39
N THR A 275 -1.88 6.72 -20.32
CA THR A 275 -2.61 7.76 -21.06
C THR A 275 -3.50 8.57 -20.13
N HIS A 276 -4.22 7.89 -19.24
CA HIS A 276 -5.07 8.57 -18.26
C HIS A 276 -4.26 9.48 -17.34
N VAL A 277 -3.13 9.02 -16.78
CA VAL A 277 -2.27 9.84 -15.91
C VAL A 277 -1.66 11.03 -16.67
N MET A 278 -1.25 10.85 -17.94
CA MET A 278 -0.79 11.96 -18.78
C MET A 278 -1.87 13.03 -18.95
N ASP A 279 -3.08 12.63 -19.33
CA ASP A 279 -4.22 13.53 -19.53
C ASP A 279 -4.54 14.27 -18.22
N SER A 280 -4.69 13.54 -17.11
CA SER A 280 -5.06 14.09 -15.81
C SER A 280 -4.04 15.09 -15.26
N LEU A 281 -2.74 14.82 -15.41
CA LEU A 281 -1.68 15.74 -14.97
C LEU A 281 -1.56 16.99 -15.85
N ALA A 282 -2.05 16.93 -17.09
CA ALA A 282 -2.03 18.07 -18.00
C ALA A 282 -3.20 19.05 -17.78
N VAL A 283 -4.33 18.57 -17.22
CA VAL A 283 -5.52 19.39 -16.96
C VAL A 283 -5.18 20.55 -16.01
N GLY A 284 -5.56 21.77 -16.40
CA GLY A 284 -5.39 22.97 -15.59
C GLY A 284 -3.96 23.48 -15.46
N GLN A 285 -2.98 22.86 -16.12
CA GLN A 285 -1.56 23.20 -16.02
C GLN A 285 -1.06 24.01 -17.21
N ASN A 286 -0.09 24.91 -16.98
CA ASN A 286 0.60 25.61 -18.05
C ASN A 286 1.74 24.76 -18.62
N LEU A 287 1.44 24.00 -19.69
CA LEU A 287 2.42 23.15 -20.38
C LEU A 287 3.54 23.93 -21.08
N ASN A 288 3.58 25.27 -21.05
CA ASN A 288 4.74 26.03 -21.52
C ASN A 288 5.78 26.27 -20.42
N ASP A 289 5.44 26.08 -19.14
CA ASP A 289 6.37 26.22 -18.02
C ASP A 289 7.32 25.02 -17.94
N PRO A 290 8.66 25.21 -18.04
CA PRO A 290 9.63 24.13 -17.88
C PRO A 290 9.52 23.34 -16.57
N LYS A 291 9.14 23.99 -15.45
CA LYS A 291 8.97 23.31 -14.15
C LYS A 291 7.80 22.33 -14.19
N VAL A 292 6.67 22.76 -14.75
CA VAL A 292 5.47 21.93 -14.94
C VAL A 292 5.79 20.74 -15.85
N LYS A 293 6.49 20.96 -16.97
CA LYS A 293 6.93 19.87 -17.86
C LYS A 293 7.78 18.84 -17.12
N ASN A 294 8.75 19.28 -16.32
CA ASN A 294 9.61 18.41 -15.53
C ASN A 294 8.81 17.63 -14.47
N GLN A 295 7.83 18.27 -13.82
CA GLN A 295 6.99 17.62 -12.82
C GLN A 295 6.11 16.52 -13.44
N ILE A 296 5.51 16.78 -14.61
CA ILE A 296 4.70 15.78 -15.33
C ILE A 296 5.62 14.64 -15.81
N ALA A 297 6.75 14.95 -16.43
CA ALA A 297 7.70 13.94 -16.89
C ALA A 297 8.22 13.05 -15.75
N ALA A 298 8.55 13.64 -14.58
CA ALA A 298 9.02 12.89 -13.42
C ALA A 298 7.99 11.90 -12.85
N GLN A 299 6.69 12.16 -13.03
CA GLN A 299 5.62 11.26 -12.60
C GLN A 299 5.30 10.20 -13.66
N VAL A 300 5.31 10.55 -14.94
CA VAL A 300 4.89 9.66 -16.04
C VAL A 300 6.01 8.72 -16.50
N LEU A 301 7.27 9.19 -16.56
CA LEU A 301 8.40 8.37 -17.04
C LEU A 301 8.57 7.05 -16.28
N PRO A 302 8.47 7.02 -14.93
CA PRO A 302 8.50 5.75 -14.20
C PRO A 302 7.42 4.77 -14.66
N LEU A 303 6.20 5.26 -14.98
CA LEU A 303 5.11 4.40 -15.44
C LEU A 303 5.41 3.80 -16.82
N ILE A 304 6.03 4.59 -17.69
CA ILE A 304 6.46 4.18 -19.02
C ILE A 304 7.60 3.15 -18.94
N ASP A 305 8.53 3.31 -18.00
CA ASP A 305 9.69 2.43 -17.85
C ASP A 305 9.34 1.03 -17.35
N ASP A 306 8.25 0.90 -16.60
CA ASP A 306 7.75 -0.38 -16.10
C ASP A 306 7.04 -1.23 -17.17
N ILE A 307 6.72 -0.62 -18.32
CA ILE A 307 6.07 -1.31 -19.42
C ILE A 307 7.01 -2.35 -20.01
N GLY A 308 6.53 -3.60 -20.05
CA GLY A 308 7.35 -4.70 -20.50
C GLY A 308 7.65 -4.71 -21.99
N ASN A 309 6.73 -4.21 -22.80
CA ASN A 309 6.88 -4.18 -24.25
C ASN A 309 7.70 -2.95 -24.70
N PRO A 310 8.86 -3.13 -25.34
CA PRO A 310 9.70 -2.00 -25.78
C PRO A 310 9.02 -1.05 -26.77
N LEU A 311 8.19 -1.58 -27.68
CA LEU A 311 7.48 -0.78 -28.67
C LEU A 311 6.39 0.07 -28.01
N GLU A 312 5.67 -0.50 -27.05
CA GLU A 312 4.65 0.22 -26.29
C GLU A 312 5.28 1.34 -25.46
N ARG A 313 6.41 1.08 -24.81
CA ARG A 313 7.19 2.09 -24.09
C ARG A 313 7.61 3.25 -24.99
N ASP A 314 8.18 2.98 -26.16
CA ASP A 314 8.60 4.02 -27.10
C ASP A 314 7.40 4.83 -27.60
N THR A 315 6.26 4.17 -27.83
CA THR A 315 5.01 4.84 -28.22
C THR A 315 4.53 5.84 -27.16
N TYR A 316 4.54 5.46 -25.88
CA TYR A 316 4.19 6.38 -24.80
C TYR A 316 5.23 7.47 -24.58
N ARG A 317 6.53 7.19 -24.75
CA ARG A 317 7.59 8.23 -24.71
C ARG A 317 7.34 9.30 -25.79
N GLN A 318 7.00 8.88 -27.01
CA GLN A 318 6.65 9.79 -28.09
C GLN A 318 5.36 10.56 -27.83
N ALA A 319 4.35 9.94 -27.20
CA ALA A 319 3.13 10.62 -26.79
C ALA A 319 3.42 11.71 -25.74
N LEU A 320 4.21 11.39 -24.71
CA LEU A 320 4.65 12.33 -23.68
C LEU A 320 5.46 13.49 -24.27
N ALA A 321 6.40 13.21 -25.18
CA ALA A 321 7.21 14.22 -25.87
C ALA A 321 6.33 15.23 -26.64
N ARG A 322 5.35 14.72 -27.37
CA ARG A 322 4.38 15.53 -28.12
C ARG A 322 3.52 16.39 -27.19
N MET A 323 3.00 15.80 -26.10
CA MET A 323 2.18 16.52 -25.12
C MET A 323 2.96 17.66 -24.46
N LEU A 324 4.21 17.41 -24.05
CA LEU A 324 5.07 18.41 -23.41
C LEU A 324 5.76 19.35 -24.41
N LYS A 325 5.59 19.15 -25.72
CA LYS A 325 6.28 19.93 -26.77
C LYS A 325 7.80 19.96 -26.56
N VAL A 326 8.40 18.80 -26.34
CA VAL A 326 9.85 18.61 -26.18
C VAL A 326 10.35 17.55 -27.14
N ASN A 327 11.65 17.54 -27.42
CA ASN A 327 12.26 16.46 -28.17
C ASN A 327 12.26 15.16 -27.35
N GLU A 328 12.02 14.03 -28.01
CA GLU A 328 12.06 12.71 -27.36
C GLU A 328 13.40 12.43 -26.68
N SER A 329 14.50 12.93 -27.25
CA SER A 329 15.85 12.84 -26.65
C SER A 329 15.96 13.53 -25.30
N ALA A 330 15.14 14.54 -25.01
CA ALA A 330 15.10 15.20 -23.70
C ALA A 330 14.42 14.32 -22.63
N LEU A 331 13.63 13.33 -23.05
CA LEU A 331 12.94 12.37 -22.17
C LEU A 331 13.70 11.03 -22.04
N ALA A 332 14.65 10.74 -22.94
CA ALA A 332 15.44 9.50 -22.98
C ALA A 332 16.51 9.38 -21.87
N GLY A 333 16.54 10.33 -20.93
CA GLY A 333 17.29 10.22 -19.69
C GLY A 333 18.71 10.79 -19.75
N THR A 334 19.02 11.50 -18.67
CA THR A 334 20.34 11.70 -18.04
C THR A 334 20.96 10.35 -17.62
N THR A 335 20.89 9.31 -18.45
CA THR A 335 21.82 8.18 -18.39
C THR A 335 23.14 8.70 -18.93
N THR A 336 24.03 9.12 -18.03
CA THR A 336 25.45 9.32 -18.34
C THR A 336 25.98 8.00 -18.90
N ARG A 337 25.96 7.85 -20.23
CA ARG A 337 26.87 6.94 -20.91
C ARG A 337 28.28 7.47 -20.61
N PRO A 338 29.13 6.76 -19.85
CA PRO A 338 30.55 7.07 -19.88
C PRO A 338 30.98 6.83 -21.32
N GLN A 339 31.50 7.85 -21.98
CA GLN A 339 32.15 7.69 -23.28
C GLN A 339 33.15 6.54 -23.17
N ALA A 340 32.92 5.49 -23.96
CA ALA A 340 33.86 4.40 -24.08
C ALA A 340 35.18 4.93 -24.66
N MET A 341 36.14 5.22 -23.78
CA MET A 341 37.55 5.33 -24.16
C MET A 341 37.96 3.99 -24.76
N ARG A 342 38.22 3.99 -26.07
CA ARG A 342 38.87 2.91 -26.80
C ARG A 342 40.12 2.45 -26.05
N ARG A 343 40.13 1.19 -25.59
CA ARG A 343 41.36 0.46 -25.23
C ARG A 343 41.50 -0.80 -26.10
N LYS A 344 42.71 -0.99 -26.62
CA LYS A 344 43.16 -2.10 -27.48
C LYS A 344 43.15 -3.45 -26.73
N PRO A 345 43.07 -4.59 -27.44
CA PRO A 345 43.00 -5.93 -26.84
C PRO A 345 44.37 -6.65 -26.78
N ARG A 346 44.62 -7.34 -25.65
CA ARG A 346 45.41 -8.58 -25.44
C ARG A 346 45.77 -8.70 -23.95
N GLY A 347 45.72 -9.85 -23.28
CA GLY A 347 45.47 -11.23 -23.68
C GLY A 347 45.10 -12.09 -22.47
N GLU A 348 44.73 -13.33 -22.76
CA GLU A 348 44.29 -14.40 -21.85
C GLU A 348 45.38 -14.83 -20.85
N ASP A 349 45.02 -15.11 -19.59
CA ASP A 349 44.94 -16.50 -19.12
C ASP A 349 44.13 -16.64 -17.81
N SER A 350 43.71 -17.87 -17.60
CA SER A 350 42.65 -18.50 -16.81
C SER A 350 42.76 -18.51 -15.27
N SER A 351 41.59 -18.47 -14.59
CA SER A 351 41.15 -19.46 -13.58
C SER A 351 39.78 -19.10 -12.97
N VAL A 352 38.94 -20.12 -12.74
CA VAL A 352 37.56 -20.04 -12.25
C VAL A 352 37.50 -19.96 -10.72
N LYS A 353 36.63 -19.09 -10.16
CA LYS A 353 35.80 -19.34 -8.94
C LYS A 353 34.76 -18.23 -8.68
N VAL A 354 33.49 -18.62 -8.80
CA VAL A 354 32.23 -18.36 -8.01
C VAL A 354 32.01 -17.04 -7.22
N GLU A 355 30.73 -16.59 -7.26
CA GLU A 355 30.00 -15.59 -6.40
C GLU A 355 30.18 -14.09 -6.68
N SER A 356 29.20 -13.20 -6.59
CA SER A 356 27.75 -13.25 -6.28
C SER A 356 27.10 -11.92 -6.72
N THR A 357 25.81 -11.97 -7.03
CA THR A 357 24.95 -10.89 -7.54
C THR A 357 24.64 -9.80 -6.50
N VAL A 358 24.54 -8.53 -6.90
CA VAL A 358 23.94 -7.46 -6.07
C VAL A 358 22.90 -6.67 -6.88
N ALA A 359 21.65 -6.73 -6.43
CA ALA A 359 20.49 -6.00 -6.95
C ALA A 359 20.57 -4.48 -6.67
N ALA A 360 19.85 -3.68 -7.45
CA ALA A 360 19.76 -2.23 -7.25
C ALA A 360 18.84 -1.90 -6.05
N VAL A 361 19.39 -2.02 -4.85
CA VAL A 361 18.74 -1.65 -3.59
C VAL A 361 18.57 -0.12 -3.50
N ASN A 362 17.43 0.35 -3.00
CA ASN A 362 17.18 1.75 -2.63
C ASN A 362 18.40 2.30 -1.86
N PRO A 363 19.03 3.42 -2.27
CA PRO A 363 20.24 3.93 -1.63
C PRO A 363 20.11 4.06 -0.11
N ARG A 364 18.93 4.40 0.42
CA ARG A 364 18.68 4.49 1.87
C ARG A 364 18.62 3.11 2.53
N LEU A 365 17.91 2.17 1.92
CA LEU A 365 17.87 0.79 2.38
C LEU A 365 19.30 0.21 2.44
N LYS A 366 20.16 0.49 1.45
CA LYS A 366 21.58 0.10 1.49
C LYS A 366 22.32 0.67 2.69
N VAL A 367 22.09 1.95 3.01
CA VAL A 367 22.78 2.63 4.11
C VAL A 367 22.32 2.10 5.47
N GLU A 368 21.01 1.93 5.68
CA GLU A 368 20.49 1.36 6.93
C GLU A 368 20.89 -0.10 7.11
N THR A 369 20.77 -0.91 6.06
CA THR A 369 21.23 -2.32 6.01
C THR A 369 22.70 -2.39 6.41
N TYR A 370 23.54 -1.52 5.84
CA TYR A 370 24.95 -1.47 6.19
C TYR A 370 25.18 -1.10 7.66
N CYS A 371 24.55 -0.03 8.16
CA CYS A 371 24.68 0.38 9.56
C CYS A 371 24.25 -0.74 10.51
N LEU A 372 23.09 -1.35 10.29
CA LEU A 372 22.58 -2.43 11.14
C LEU A 372 23.43 -3.69 11.05
N SER A 373 23.92 -4.04 9.87
CA SER A 373 24.81 -5.20 9.71
C SER A 373 26.08 -5.07 10.56
N MET A 374 26.66 -3.87 10.62
CA MET A 374 27.84 -3.59 11.45
C MET A 374 27.51 -3.57 12.93
N LEU A 375 26.39 -2.96 13.31
CA LEU A 375 25.96 -2.87 14.70
C LEU A 375 25.52 -4.23 15.27
N LEU A 376 24.94 -5.11 14.45
CA LEU A 376 24.64 -6.49 14.84
C LEU A 376 25.90 -7.34 15.04
N LYS A 377 26.92 -7.14 14.19
CA LYS A 377 28.21 -7.83 14.34
C LYS A 377 29.00 -7.30 15.53
N ARG A 378 28.84 -6.02 15.88
CA ARG A 378 29.54 -5.32 16.97
C ARG A 378 28.61 -4.43 17.78
N PRO A 379 27.77 -5.02 18.65
CA PRO A 379 26.80 -4.28 19.46
C PRO A 379 27.42 -3.18 20.33
N GLU A 380 28.67 -3.34 20.78
CA GLU A 380 29.41 -2.37 21.59
C GLU A 380 29.64 -1.01 20.91
N LEU A 381 29.54 -0.97 19.57
CA LEU A 381 29.65 0.28 18.81
C LEU A 381 28.49 1.23 19.08
N VAL A 382 27.33 0.74 19.52
CA VAL A 382 26.16 1.59 19.85
C VAL A 382 26.55 2.62 20.92
N TYR A 383 27.15 2.20 22.04
CA TYR A 383 27.58 3.11 23.10
C TYR A 383 28.66 4.11 22.63
N ARG A 384 29.59 3.65 21.77
CA ARG A 384 30.64 4.50 21.21
C ARG A 384 30.07 5.56 20.26
N LEU A 385 29.04 5.20 19.49
CA LEU A 385 28.33 6.12 18.60
C LEU A 385 27.52 7.14 19.39
N ASP A 386 26.81 6.72 20.44
CA ASP A 386 26.05 7.62 21.31
C ASP A 386 26.95 8.67 21.95
N ARG A 387 28.09 8.24 22.50
CA ARG A 387 29.09 9.17 23.05
C ARG A 387 29.60 10.17 21.99
N LYS A 388 29.77 9.73 20.75
CA LYS A 388 30.17 10.63 19.65
C LYS A 388 29.07 11.59 19.25
N LEU A 389 27.82 11.15 19.19
CA LEU A 389 26.67 12.01 18.93
C LEU A 389 26.53 13.08 20.02
N GLU A 390 26.70 12.70 21.28
CA GLU A 390 26.69 13.62 22.42
C GLU A 390 27.85 14.63 22.39
N GLU A 391 29.07 14.23 21.99
CA GLU A 391 30.20 15.15 21.76
C GLU A 391 29.84 16.27 20.75
N PHE A 392 28.91 16.00 19.82
CA PHE A 392 28.39 16.96 18.84
C PHE A 392 27.08 17.66 19.28
N GLY A 393 26.58 17.38 20.49
CA GLY A 393 25.33 17.94 21.00
C GLY A 393 24.08 17.34 20.34
N LEU A 394 24.17 16.12 19.83
CA LEU A 394 23.07 15.37 19.24
C LEU A 394 22.56 14.32 20.23
N SER A 395 21.29 13.92 20.10
CA SER A 395 20.72 12.83 20.89
C SER A 395 21.36 11.48 20.56
N PRO A 396 21.37 10.52 21.50
CA PRO A 396 21.73 9.13 21.24
C PRO A 396 20.95 8.52 20.06
N LEU A 397 21.49 7.47 19.45
CA LEU A 397 20.89 6.75 18.32
C LEU A 397 19.58 6.09 18.75
N ALA A 398 18.46 6.45 18.12
CA ALA A 398 17.13 6.00 18.48
C ALA A 398 16.52 5.12 17.40
N VAL A 399 15.42 4.42 17.70
CA VAL A 399 14.74 3.57 16.71
C VAL A 399 14.20 4.41 15.55
N GLU A 400 13.79 5.65 15.81
CA GLU A 400 13.26 6.59 14.83
C GLU A 400 14.31 7.09 13.81
N ASP A 401 15.59 6.76 14.00
CA ASP A 401 16.65 7.06 13.02
C ASP A 401 16.62 6.12 11.79
N PHE A 402 15.84 5.04 11.85
CA PHE A 402 15.66 4.07 10.77
C PHE A 402 14.26 4.19 10.14
N GLU A 403 14.17 4.12 8.81
CA GLU A 403 12.92 4.31 8.05
C GLU A 403 12.05 3.05 8.04
N TYR A 404 12.67 1.86 7.99
CA TYR A 404 11.95 0.59 7.82
C TYR A 404 11.56 -0.02 9.17
N THR A 405 10.31 -0.47 9.32
CA THR A 405 9.81 -1.06 10.57
C THR A 405 10.65 -2.24 11.06
N ASP A 406 11.08 -3.11 10.15
CA ASP A 406 11.94 -4.25 10.49
C ASP A 406 13.30 -3.80 11.04
N HIS A 407 13.85 -2.71 10.52
CA HIS A 407 15.09 -2.09 10.99
C HIS A 407 14.92 -1.44 12.36
N GLN A 408 13.79 -0.77 12.60
CA GLN A 408 13.46 -0.18 13.91
C GLN A 408 13.33 -1.27 14.99
N LEU A 409 12.63 -2.36 14.68
CA LEU A 409 12.48 -3.50 15.59
C LEU A 409 13.83 -4.17 15.87
N LEU A 410 14.63 -4.39 14.83
CA LEU A 410 15.97 -4.97 14.94
C LEU A 410 16.90 -4.10 15.80
N PHE A 411 16.92 -2.79 15.56
CA PHE A 411 17.71 -1.86 16.36
C PHE A 411 17.19 -1.77 17.80
N GLY A 412 15.87 -1.82 18.02
CA GLY A 412 15.27 -1.84 19.35
C GLY A 412 15.75 -3.03 20.19
N VAL A 413 15.74 -4.23 19.61
CA VAL A 413 16.26 -5.45 20.28
C VAL A 413 17.78 -5.36 20.49
N LEU A 414 18.52 -4.82 19.52
CA LEU A 414 19.96 -4.58 19.67
C LEU A 414 20.28 -3.61 20.81
N ARG A 415 19.49 -2.54 20.94
CA ARG A 415 19.67 -1.56 22.01
C ARG A 415 19.40 -2.19 23.38
N LEU A 416 18.32 -2.95 23.51
CA LEU A 416 18.05 -3.74 24.72
C LEU A 416 19.19 -4.71 25.04
N ALA A 417 19.78 -5.34 24.01
CA ALA A 417 20.90 -6.25 24.19
C ALA A 417 22.16 -5.57 24.77
N VAL A 418 22.39 -4.29 24.46
CA VAL A 418 23.54 -3.49 24.94
C VAL A 418 23.26 -2.82 26.29
N GLU A 419 22.00 -2.54 26.62
CA GLU A 419 21.61 -1.90 27.87
C GLU A 419 21.52 -2.90 29.05
N GLN A 420 21.26 -4.18 28.78
CA GLN A 420 21.21 -5.24 29.79
C GLN A 420 22.60 -5.80 30.14
N ASP A 421 22.74 -6.35 31.34
CA ASP A 421 23.98 -6.92 31.89
C ASP A 421 23.89 -8.42 32.24
N GLU A 422 22.77 -9.08 31.90
CA GLU A 422 22.48 -10.47 32.29
C GLU A 422 23.09 -11.52 31.34
N LYS A 423 23.19 -11.21 30.05
CA LYS A 423 23.64 -12.13 29.00
C LYS A 423 24.65 -11.45 28.09
N GLU A 424 25.48 -12.24 27.41
CA GLU A 424 26.24 -11.72 26.29
C GLU A 424 25.30 -11.20 25.19
N HIS A 425 25.66 -10.08 24.57
CA HIS A 425 24.85 -9.37 23.56
C HIS A 425 24.29 -10.31 22.48
N GLN A 426 25.12 -11.19 21.93
CA GLN A 426 24.72 -12.10 20.85
C GLN A 426 23.68 -13.14 21.31
N ASN A 427 23.82 -13.63 22.55
CA ASN A 427 22.88 -14.57 23.14
C ASN A 427 21.54 -13.89 23.45
N TYR A 428 21.56 -12.62 23.84
CA TYR A 428 20.35 -11.83 24.02
C TYR A 428 19.62 -11.60 22.69
N LEU A 429 20.34 -11.18 21.65
CA LEU A 429 19.80 -10.99 20.29
C LEU A 429 19.13 -12.27 19.77
N ASN A 430 19.82 -13.41 19.84
CA ASN A 430 19.29 -14.69 19.36
C ASN A 430 18.01 -15.14 20.11
N ALA A 431 17.86 -14.76 21.38
CA ALA A 431 16.71 -15.16 22.20
C ALA A 431 15.49 -14.24 22.07
N HIS A 432 15.69 -12.97 21.71
CA HIS A 432 14.63 -11.95 21.73
C HIS A 432 14.29 -11.37 20.36
N LEU A 433 15.02 -11.74 19.30
CA LEU A 433 14.64 -11.38 17.94
C LEU A 433 13.39 -12.17 17.50
N PRO A 434 12.34 -11.49 16.99
CA PRO A 434 11.18 -12.16 16.41
C PRO A 434 11.57 -13.12 15.28
N GLU A 435 10.92 -14.29 15.20
CA GLU A 435 11.16 -15.28 14.14
C GLU A 435 10.97 -14.69 12.72
N THR A 436 10.13 -13.66 12.59
CA THR A 436 9.91 -12.94 11.33
C THR A 436 11.13 -12.17 10.85
N LEU A 437 12.07 -11.82 11.74
CA LEU A 437 13.30 -11.09 11.40
C LEU A 437 14.51 -12.02 11.21
N THR A 438 14.37 -13.33 11.41
CA THR A 438 15.48 -14.28 11.34
C THR A 438 16.15 -14.29 9.96
N THR A 439 15.36 -14.27 8.87
CA THR A 439 15.91 -14.20 7.51
C THR A 439 16.68 -12.91 7.27
N LEU A 440 16.11 -11.76 7.65
CA LEU A 440 16.74 -10.46 7.51
C LEU A 440 18.05 -10.37 8.32
N THR A 441 18.04 -10.79 9.58
CA THR A 441 19.23 -10.78 10.44
C THR A 441 20.34 -11.67 9.88
N ASN A 442 19.99 -12.86 9.36
CA ASN A 442 20.97 -13.75 8.73
C ASN A 442 21.55 -13.13 7.45
N ASP A 443 20.72 -12.52 6.60
CA ASP A 443 21.16 -11.84 5.39
C ASP A 443 22.08 -10.66 5.71
N LEU A 444 21.79 -9.90 6.77
CA LEU A 444 22.63 -8.80 7.25
C LEU A 444 23.98 -9.29 7.77
N LEU A 445 24.00 -10.33 8.59
CA LEU A 445 25.24 -10.89 9.13
C LEU A 445 26.13 -11.48 8.02
N ASN A 446 25.54 -12.21 7.07
CA ASN A 446 26.27 -12.79 5.93
C ASN A 446 26.92 -11.73 5.02
N GLN A 447 26.33 -10.53 4.90
CA GLN A 447 26.91 -9.44 4.11
C GLN A 447 28.20 -8.86 4.73
N THR A 448 28.49 -9.14 6.00
CA THR A 448 29.63 -8.55 6.75
C THR A 448 30.87 -9.43 6.87
N GLU A 449 30.81 -10.70 6.43
CA GLU A 449 31.97 -11.62 6.48
C GLU A 449 33.17 -11.13 5.65
N LYS A 450 32.94 -10.26 4.65
CA LYS A 450 33.98 -9.70 3.77
C LYS A 450 34.68 -8.43 4.31
N ILE A 451 34.26 -7.88 5.47
CA ILE A 451 34.66 -6.53 5.96
C ILE A 451 35.67 -6.59 7.14
N ASP A 452 36.25 -7.78 7.38
CA ASP A 452 36.96 -8.16 8.62
C ASP A 452 38.36 -7.53 8.85
N LYS A 453 38.72 -6.46 8.14
CA LYS A 453 40.07 -5.83 8.23
C LYS A 453 40.07 -4.34 8.56
N THR A 454 38.93 -3.75 8.91
CA THR A 454 38.84 -2.31 9.18
C THR A 454 39.06 -2.04 10.67
N TYR A 455 40.00 -1.15 11.02
CA TYR A 455 40.21 -0.67 12.39
C TYR A 455 38.92 -0.03 12.94
N ASP A 456 38.58 -0.35 14.19
CA ASP A 456 37.35 0.05 14.87
C ASP A 456 37.05 1.55 14.80
N ASP A 457 38.09 2.39 14.86
CA ASP A 457 37.93 3.84 14.81
C ASP A 457 37.50 4.35 13.41
N ARG A 458 38.00 3.73 12.34
CA ARG A 458 37.57 4.07 10.97
C ARG A 458 36.14 3.61 10.70
N LEU A 459 35.78 2.45 11.24
CA LEU A 459 34.41 1.94 11.17
C LEU A 459 33.44 2.85 11.94
N LEU A 460 33.83 3.28 13.14
CA LEU A 460 33.03 4.20 13.94
C LEU A 460 32.79 5.54 13.22
N GLU A 461 33.80 6.11 12.57
CA GLU A 461 33.64 7.33 11.78
C GLU A 461 32.76 7.15 10.53
N ASP A 462 32.88 6.02 9.82
CA ASP A 462 32.04 5.73 8.66
C ASP A 462 30.57 5.54 9.07
N LEU A 463 30.32 4.80 10.15
CA LEU A 463 28.97 4.63 10.72
C LEU A 463 28.39 5.97 11.17
N LEU A 464 29.17 6.78 11.88
CA LEU A 464 28.75 8.09 12.32
C LEU A 464 28.36 8.99 11.14
N ASN A 465 29.19 9.05 10.09
CA ASN A 465 28.88 9.87 8.92
C ASN A 465 27.59 9.44 8.21
N ARG A 466 27.37 8.13 8.07
CA ARG A 466 26.17 7.56 7.44
C ARG A 466 24.91 7.80 8.27
N LEU A 467 25.00 7.66 9.60
CA LEU A 467 23.89 7.96 10.51
C LEU A 467 23.53 9.45 10.53
N LEU A 468 24.54 10.34 10.47
CA LEU A 468 24.30 11.78 10.31
C LEU A 468 23.59 12.11 8.99
N ASP A 469 23.92 11.40 7.90
CA ASP A 469 23.21 11.53 6.62
C ASP A 469 21.76 11.04 6.68
N LEU A 470 21.50 9.93 7.35
CA LEU A 470 20.15 9.42 7.59
C LEU A 470 19.32 10.44 8.39
N ARG A 471 19.85 10.92 9.53
CA ARG A 471 19.20 11.95 10.35
C ARG A 471 18.91 13.23 9.58
N ARG A 472 19.86 13.68 8.75
CA ARG A 472 19.70 14.90 7.94
C ARG A 472 18.59 14.73 6.90
N THR A 473 18.53 13.56 6.27
CA THR A 473 17.51 13.23 5.27
C THR A 473 16.12 13.15 5.91
N HIS A 474 16.02 12.51 7.08
CA HIS A 474 14.78 12.43 7.86
C HIS A 474 14.31 13.82 8.31
N ALA A 475 15.19 14.63 8.90
CA ALA A 475 14.87 15.99 9.33
C ALA A 475 14.45 16.90 8.15
N THR A 476 15.09 16.78 6.99
CA THR A 476 14.70 17.52 5.77
C THR A 476 13.30 17.13 5.30
N SER A 477 13.00 15.84 5.32
CA SER A 477 11.68 15.33 4.92
C SER A 477 10.57 15.82 5.87
N ASN A 478 10.81 15.78 7.18
CA ASN A 478 9.89 16.30 8.18
C ASN A 478 9.67 17.82 8.07
N VAL A 479 10.71 18.62 7.80
CA VAL A 479 10.56 20.06 7.55
C VAL A 479 9.66 20.32 6.35
N ASN A 480 9.84 19.58 5.26
CA ASN A 480 9.02 19.74 4.06
C ASN A 480 7.56 19.35 4.31
N GLN A 481 7.33 18.26 5.04
CA GLN A 481 5.98 17.81 5.41
C GLN A 481 5.28 18.79 6.35
N LEU A 482 5.98 19.29 7.38
CA LEU A 482 5.40 20.26 8.33
C LEU A 482 5.08 21.60 7.66
N ARG A 483 5.89 22.05 6.69
CA ARG A 483 5.58 23.24 5.88
C ARG A 483 4.33 23.04 5.03
N PHE A 484 4.20 21.89 4.40
CA PHE A 484 2.99 21.55 3.66
C PHE A 484 1.75 21.53 4.56
N MET A 485 1.84 20.96 5.77
CA MET A 485 0.75 20.95 6.74
C MET A 485 0.43 22.36 7.27
N GLN A 486 1.41 23.25 7.40
CA GLN A 486 1.18 24.67 7.73
C GLN A 486 0.39 25.38 6.64
N GLU A 487 0.79 25.21 5.38
CA GLU A 487 0.11 25.82 4.23
C GLU A 487 -1.35 25.33 4.11
N ASP A 488 -1.61 24.04 4.36
CA ASP A 488 -2.96 23.48 4.36
C ASP A 488 -3.82 24.01 5.54
N ASP A 489 -3.27 24.04 6.76
CA ASP A 489 -3.97 24.52 7.97
C ASP A 489 -4.27 26.04 7.91
N GLU A 490 -3.40 26.83 7.27
CA GLU A 490 -3.62 28.27 7.00
C GLU A 490 -4.81 28.52 6.05
N THR A 491 -5.05 27.63 5.08
CA THR A 491 -6.20 27.76 4.17
C THR A 491 -7.53 27.35 4.79
N GLN A 492 -7.50 26.53 5.85
CA GLN A 492 -8.69 25.96 6.50
C GLN A 492 -9.05 26.66 7.83
N GLY A 493 -8.30 27.70 8.25
CA GLY A 493 -8.55 28.45 9.48
C GLY A 493 -8.17 27.71 10.76
N GLY A 494 -7.15 26.84 10.69
CA GLY A 494 -6.81 25.87 11.72
C GLY A 494 -6.14 26.42 12.98
N MET A 495 -6.31 25.67 14.09
CA MET A 495 -5.79 25.99 15.43
C MET A 495 -4.36 25.46 15.68
N ASN A 496 -3.76 24.72 14.75
CA ASN A 496 -2.52 23.95 14.99
C ASN A 496 -1.25 24.58 14.39
N ILE A 497 -1.37 25.71 13.70
CA ILE A 497 -0.24 26.44 13.07
C ILE A 497 0.94 26.64 14.02
N LYS A 498 0.69 27.04 15.28
CA LYS A 498 1.75 27.24 16.28
C LYS A 498 2.53 25.95 16.58
N MET A 499 1.83 24.82 16.70
CA MET A 499 2.44 23.52 16.94
C MET A 499 3.34 23.12 15.76
N TYR A 500 2.87 23.27 14.52
CA TYR A 500 3.68 22.97 13.34
C TYR A 500 4.89 23.89 13.23
N GLN A 501 4.75 25.18 13.58
CA GLN A 501 5.86 26.15 13.58
C GLN A 501 6.93 25.77 14.60
N GLU A 502 6.53 25.37 15.80
CA GLU A 502 7.45 24.89 16.84
C GLU A 502 8.20 23.63 16.39
N GLN A 503 7.51 22.64 15.82
CA GLN A 503 8.13 21.42 15.30
C GLN A 503 9.05 21.70 14.12
N THR A 504 8.66 22.60 13.20
CA THR A 504 9.51 23.02 12.07
C THR A 504 10.79 23.68 12.58
N MET A 505 10.70 24.53 13.61
CA MET A 505 11.86 25.14 14.25
C MET A 505 12.76 24.11 14.93
N GLN A 506 12.20 23.08 15.57
CA GLN A 506 12.98 21.99 16.16
C GLN A 506 13.78 21.23 15.11
N PHE A 507 13.16 20.77 14.02
CA PHE A 507 13.88 20.08 12.94
C PHE A 507 14.88 20.99 12.20
N THR A 508 14.57 22.28 12.06
CA THR A 508 15.52 23.24 11.47
C THR A 508 16.75 23.44 12.36
N ARG A 509 16.60 23.46 13.69
CA ARG A 509 17.72 23.46 14.64
C ARG A 509 18.52 22.17 14.56
N LEU A 510 17.85 21.02 14.46
CA LEU A 510 18.50 19.72 14.28
C LEU A 510 19.35 19.69 13.00
N LEU A 511 18.81 20.14 11.86
CA LEU A 511 19.57 20.24 10.60
C LEU A 511 20.84 21.08 10.76
N ARG A 512 20.75 22.22 11.45
CA ARG A 512 21.93 23.06 11.73
C ARG A 512 22.96 22.33 12.59
N SER A 513 22.53 21.62 13.63
CA SER A 513 23.43 20.82 14.49
C SER A 513 24.09 19.69 13.72
N LEU A 514 23.36 19.01 12.83
CA LEU A 514 23.89 17.95 11.95
C LEU A 514 24.93 18.50 10.96
N ASP A 515 24.66 19.65 10.34
CA ASP A 515 25.60 20.29 9.42
C ASP A 515 26.88 20.74 10.15
N LEU A 516 26.77 21.27 11.38
CA LEU A 516 27.92 21.60 12.23
C LEU A 516 28.73 20.37 12.65
N ALA A 517 28.06 19.26 12.97
CA ALA A 517 28.71 18.00 13.29
C ALA A 517 29.52 17.48 12.10
N LYS A 518 28.92 17.46 10.90
CA LYS A 518 29.60 17.09 9.65
C LYS A 518 30.81 17.96 9.33
N GLN A 519 30.69 19.28 9.52
CA GLN A 519 31.83 20.19 9.31
C GLN A 519 32.97 19.94 10.29
N LYS A 520 32.68 19.58 11.55
CA LYS A 520 33.71 19.24 12.54
C LYS A 520 34.39 17.91 12.24
N ILE A 521 33.64 16.91 11.73
CA ILE A 521 34.20 15.62 11.30
C ILE A 521 35.12 15.83 10.10
N ALA A 522 34.69 16.60 9.09
CA ALA A 522 35.50 16.91 7.91
C ALA A 522 36.76 17.74 8.19
N LYS A 523 36.86 18.40 9.36
CA LYS A 523 38.06 19.12 9.81
C LYS A 523 39.03 18.27 10.63
N LYS A 524 38.61 17.09 11.10
CA LYS A 524 39.44 16.13 11.84
C LYS A 524 40.09 15.07 10.94
N GLN A 525 39.55 14.88 9.73
CA GLN A 525 40.13 14.10 8.64
C GLN A 525 41.12 14.93 7.84
#